data_AF-A0A1X4GC63-F1
#
_entry.id   AF-A0A1X4GC63-F1
#
_cell.length_a   1.000
_cell.length_b   1.000
_cell.length_c   1.000
_cell.angle_alpha   90.00
_cell.angle_beta   90.00
_cell.angle_gamma   90.00
#
_symmetry.space_group_name_H-M   'P 1'
#
loop_
_entity.id
_entity.type
_entity.pdbx_description
1 polymer ?
#
loop_
_entity_poly.entity_id
_entity_poly.type
_entity_poly.pdbx_seq_one_letter_code
_entity_poly.pdbx_strand_id
1 'polypeptide(L)'
;MSGDTSVAGVNCFFQHPAFTIAVQMTTAGESTGSTARPRADLRAEFADCDLDRHLALFYESTATQLDTVAAFLSYGLETGHRCVYLVDANPQSRIENALRAEGVDVAAKRGAGDLASRGASEVYLDEGFERDGTVAELRSGAERSAAEGYEGLWVAGENTWAFDGETSFDEVVDFEVAFDAACPDFAVTALCQYDLRRFDEAAAAKALRTHQQIVYDRTLCENPFHVSPEEYRSEEGGPTPGSC
;
A
#
# COMPACT_ATOMS: atom_id res chain seq x y z
N MET A 1 -13.39 27.36 -23.61
CA MET A 1 -12.90 28.27 -22.56
C MET A 1 -13.41 27.70 -21.25
N SER A 2 -12.76 26.69 -20.67
CA SER A 2 -11.41 26.61 -20.06
C SER A 2 -11.48 26.82 -18.54
N GLY A 3 -10.74 25.97 -17.83
CA GLY A 3 -10.56 25.88 -16.38
C GLY A 3 -11.03 24.51 -15.92
N ASP A 4 -10.25 23.43 -15.90
CA ASP A 4 -8.86 23.25 -15.45
C ASP A 4 -8.59 23.80 -14.05
N THR A 5 -9.21 23.14 -13.08
CA THR A 5 -8.93 23.20 -11.65
C THR A 5 -9.18 21.80 -11.13
N SER A 6 -8.13 21.01 -10.84
CA SER A 6 -8.09 19.97 -9.79
C SER A 6 -6.87 19.01 -9.92
N VAL A 7 -5.70 19.50 -10.33
CA VAL A 7 -4.43 18.73 -10.22
C VAL A 7 -3.44 19.40 -9.24
N ALA A 8 -3.77 20.61 -8.74
CA ALA A 8 -2.82 21.43 -8.00
C ALA A 8 -2.74 21.17 -6.49
N GLY A 9 -3.75 20.55 -5.85
CA GLY A 9 -3.81 20.48 -4.38
C GLY A 9 -3.40 19.13 -3.76
N VAL A 10 -3.65 17.99 -4.42
CA VAL A 10 -3.12 16.66 -4.00
C VAL A 10 -1.60 16.68 -3.86
N ASN A 11 -0.94 17.51 -4.68
CA ASN A 11 0.50 17.67 -4.70
C ASN A 11 1.05 18.39 -3.45
N CYS A 12 0.25 19.11 -2.66
CA CYS A 12 0.78 19.96 -1.59
C CYS A 12 1.46 19.17 -0.45
N PHE A 13 0.95 17.98 -0.10
CA PHE A 13 1.56 17.10 0.91
C PHE A 13 2.85 16.45 0.39
N PHE A 14 2.83 15.97 -0.85
CA PHE A 14 3.99 15.35 -1.50
C PHE A 14 5.04 16.39 -1.97
N GLN A 15 4.67 17.66 -2.07
CA GLN A 15 5.55 18.82 -2.27
C GLN A 15 5.90 19.52 -0.96
N HIS A 16 5.36 19.07 0.18
CA HIS A 16 5.65 19.67 1.47
C HIS A 16 7.14 19.52 1.78
N PRO A 17 7.81 20.54 2.35
CA PRO A 17 9.25 20.46 2.64
C PRO A 17 9.60 19.26 3.52
N ALA A 18 8.74 18.88 4.47
CA ALA A 18 8.95 17.70 5.30
C ALA A 18 8.92 16.40 4.48
N PHE A 19 8.06 16.30 3.46
CA PHE A 19 8.01 15.16 2.56
C PHE A 19 9.20 15.15 1.61
N THR A 20 9.55 16.31 1.05
CA THR A 20 10.75 16.47 0.22
C THR A 20 12.02 16.12 1.01
N ILE A 21 12.10 16.50 2.28
CA ILE A 21 13.21 16.15 3.18
C ILE A 21 13.19 14.65 3.50
N ALA A 22 12.02 14.03 3.76
CA ALA A 22 11.93 12.59 4.00
C ALA A 22 12.42 11.79 2.78
N VAL A 23 11.98 12.16 1.57
CA VAL A 23 12.48 11.63 0.29
C VAL A 23 13.99 11.89 0.13
N GLN A 24 14.48 13.07 0.51
CA GLN A 24 15.91 13.41 0.39
C GLN A 24 16.80 12.68 1.40
N MET A 25 16.31 12.43 2.62
CA MET A 25 17.04 11.76 3.69
C MET A 25 17.20 10.26 3.43
N THR A 26 16.23 9.61 2.77
CA THR A 26 16.42 8.24 2.27
C THR A 26 17.40 8.18 1.10
N THR A 27 17.51 9.24 0.30
CA THR A 27 18.45 9.35 -0.83
C THR A 27 19.87 9.81 -0.47
N ALA A 28 20.24 9.88 0.82
CA ALA A 28 21.58 10.31 1.25
C ALA A 28 22.71 9.28 0.96
N GLY A 29 22.48 8.37 0.01
CA GLY A 29 23.50 7.70 -0.80
C GLY A 29 23.49 8.26 -2.23
N GLU A 30 24.52 9.03 -2.55
CA GLU A 30 24.86 9.72 -3.81
C GLU A 30 24.04 9.44 -5.09
N SER A 31 23.43 10.47 -5.69
CA SER A 31 23.77 10.93 -7.07
C SER A 31 22.85 12.06 -7.57
N THR A 32 23.49 13.07 -8.16
CA THR A 32 22.92 14.23 -8.84
C THR A 32 22.31 13.89 -10.20
N GLY A 33 21.10 14.39 -10.48
CA GLY A 33 20.59 14.53 -11.86
C GLY A 33 19.17 14.02 -12.04
N SER A 34 18.27 14.93 -12.42
CA SER A 34 16.90 14.60 -12.86
C SER A 34 16.96 13.77 -14.14
N THR A 35 16.91 12.45 -13.97
CA THR A 35 16.52 11.44 -14.96
C THR A 35 15.66 10.42 -14.23
N ALA A 36 14.60 9.93 -14.87
CA ALA A 36 13.71 8.94 -14.25
C ALA A 36 14.53 7.76 -13.71
N ARG A 37 14.50 7.55 -12.38
CA ARG A 37 15.24 6.46 -11.72
C ARG A 37 14.92 5.12 -12.39
N PRO A 38 15.90 4.25 -12.67
CA PRO A 38 15.61 2.91 -13.18
C PRO A 38 14.74 2.12 -12.19
N ARG A 39 13.88 1.22 -12.71
CA ARG A 39 13.08 0.27 -11.90
C ARG A 39 13.93 -0.52 -10.89
N ALA A 40 15.21 -0.73 -11.19
CA ALA A 40 16.15 -1.51 -10.40
C ALA A 40 16.44 -0.91 -9.00
N ASP A 41 16.12 0.37 -8.75
CA ASP A 41 16.43 1.02 -7.47
C ASP A 41 15.44 0.61 -6.35
N LEU A 42 14.14 0.48 -6.65
CA LEU A 42 13.12 0.17 -5.63
C LEU A 42 13.29 -1.21 -4.97
N ARG A 43 13.60 -2.22 -5.78
CA ARG A 43 13.79 -3.58 -5.25
C ARG A 43 15.04 -3.66 -4.37
N ALA A 44 16.09 -2.91 -4.70
CA ALA A 44 17.27 -2.78 -3.84
C ALA A 44 16.93 -2.02 -2.55
N GLU A 45 16.16 -0.93 -2.64
CA GLU A 45 15.66 -0.21 -1.45
C GLU A 45 14.88 -1.15 -0.50
N PHE A 46 13.98 -1.98 -1.02
CA PHE A 46 13.26 -2.98 -0.20
C PHE A 46 14.18 -4.02 0.45
N ALA A 47 15.34 -4.30 -0.13
CA ALA A 47 16.31 -5.24 0.41
C ALA A 47 17.25 -4.61 1.45
N ASP A 48 17.56 -3.32 1.30
CA ASP A 48 18.51 -2.61 2.14
C ASP A 48 17.85 -1.91 3.35
N CYS A 49 16.53 -1.74 3.33
CA CYS A 49 15.76 -1.11 4.41
C CYS A 49 15.04 -2.14 5.31
N ASP A 50 14.80 -1.76 6.57
CA ASP A 50 13.87 -2.47 7.45
C ASP A 50 12.45 -2.07 7.08
N LEU A 51 11.70 -2.98 6.46
CA LEU A 51 10.35 -2.70 5.98
C LEU A 51 9.32 -2.86 7.07
N ASP A 52 8.47 -1.86 7.21
CA ASP A 52 7.27 -1.96 8.02
C ASP A 52 6.32 -3.04 7.49
N ARG A 53 5.50 -3.55 8.41
CA ARG A 53 4.48 -4.56 8.09
C ARG A 53 3.32 -3.98 7.29
N HIS A 54 3.16 -2.66 7.29
CA HIS A 54 2.05 -1.94 6.68
C HIS A 54 2.55 -0.68 5.96
N LEU A 55 2.69 -0.80 4.64
CA LEU A 55 3.16 0.27 3.76
C LEU A 55 2.02 0.79 2.88
N ALA A 56 2.10 2.06 2.46
CA ALA A 56 1.23 2.61 1.43
C ALA A 56 1.99 2.96 0.15
N LEU A 57 1.38 2.72 -1.00
CA LEU A 57 1.81 3.24 -2.30
C LEU A 57 0.84 4.34 -2.75
N PHE A 58 1.34 5.55 -2.89
CA PHE A 58 0.61 6.66 -3.51
C PHE A 58 1.11 6.87 -4.94
N TYR A 59 0.20 6.80 -5.93
CA TYR A 59 0.59 6.85 -7.33
C TYR A 59 -0.32 7.74 -8.18
N GLU A 60 0.28 8.43 -9.14
CA GLU A 60 -0.43 9.26 -10.13
C GLU A 60 -0.48 8.57 -11.52
N SER A 61 0.21 7.45 -11.69
CA SER A 61 0.24 6.71 -12.95
C SER A 61 0.20 5.20 -12.73
N THR A 62 -0.54 4.52 -13.61
CA THR A 62 -0.56 3.05 -13.62
C THR A 62 0.83 2.45 -13.88
N ALA A 63 1.71 3.14 -14.62
CA ALA A 63 3.08 2.67 -14.81
C ALA A 63 3.85 2.64 -13.47
N THR A 64 3.81 3.73 -12.71
CA THR A 64 4.40 3.82 -11.36
C THR A 64 3.86 2.74 -10.42
N GLN A 65 2.54 2.52 -10.47
CA GLN A 65 1.88 1.49 -9.68
C GLN A 65 2.39 0.09 -10.02
N LEU A 66 2.34 -0.30 -11.31
CA LEU A 66 2.78 -1.62 -11.76
C LEU A 66 4.26 -1.87 -11.44
N ASP A 67 5.11 -0.86 -11.57
CA ASP A 67 6.55 -0.96 -11.30
C ASP A 67 6.81 -1.24 -9.83
N THR A 68 6.14 -0.49 -8.95
CA THR A 68 6.32 -0.64 -7.51
C THR A 68 5.77 -1.98 -7.02
N VAL A 69 4.58 -2.36 -7.47
CA VAL A 69 3.97 -3.64 -7.08
C VAL A 69 4.80 -4.82 -7.57
N ALA A 70 5.31 -4.76 -8.81
CA ALA A 70 6.14 -5.83 -9.35
C ALA A 70 7.45 -5.97 -8.59
N ALA A 71 8.10 -4.87 -8.22
CA ALA A 71 9.30 -4.89 -7.37
C ALA A 71 9.01 -5.48 -5.98
N PHE A 72 7.91 -5.04 -5.35
CA PHE A 72 7.49 -5.48 -4.01
C PHE A 72 7.21 -7.00 -3.97
N LEU A 73 6.35 -7.49 -4.87
CA LEU A 73 6.01 -8.91 -4.92
C LEU A 73 7.18 -9.78 -5.40
N SER A 74 8.00 -9.29 -6.32
CA SER A 74 9.22 -10.00 -6.76
C SER A 74 10.17 -10.24 -5.58
N TYR A 75 10.37 -9.22 -4.74
CA TYR A 75 11.19 -9.33 -3.54
C TYR A 75 10.60 -10.28 -2.48
N GLY A 76 9.29 -10.19 -2.21
CA GLY A 76 8.61 -11.14 -1.32
C GLY A 76 8.74 -12.61 -1.78
N LEU A 77 8.59 -12.85 -3.08
CA LEU A 77 8.73 -14.19 -3.68
C LEU A 77 10.16 -14.74 -3.62
N GLU A 78 11.18 -13.88 -3.72
CA GLU A 78 12.59 -14.26 -3.64
C GLU A 78 13.00 -14.59 -2.20
N THR A 79 12.41 -13.91 -1.22
CA THR A 79 12.70 -14.05 0.20
C THR A 79 11.89 -15.16 0.89
N GLY A 80 11.20 -16.02 0.12
CA GLY A 80 10.51 -17.19 0.66
C GLY A 80 9.11 -16.93 1.21
N HIS A 81 8.48 -15.80 0.85
CA HIS A 81 7.12 -15.47 1.27
C HIS A 81 6.08 -15.91 0.24
N ARG A 82 4.88 -16.21 0.73
CA ARG A 82 3.71 -16.30 -0.14
C ARG A 82 3.26 -14.89 -0.49
N CYS A 83 2.99 -14.65 -1.77
CA CYS A 83 2.55 -13.36 -2.28
C CYS A 83 1.12 -13.42 -2.81
N VAL A 84 0.30 -12.45 -2.41
CA VAL A 84 -1.08 -12.29 -2.86
C VAL A 84 -1.26 -10.89 -3.42
N TYR A 85 -1.83 -10.81 -4.62
CA TYR A 85 -2.27 -9.56 -5.21
C TYR A 85 -3.79 -9.45 -5.16
N LEU A 86 -4.31 -8.39 -4.55
CA LEU A 86 -5.74 -8.09 -4.51
C LEU A 86 -6.08 -7.15 -5.67
N VAL A 87 -6.74 -7.71 -6.68
CA VAL A 87 -7.03 -7.12 -7.99
C VAL A 87 -8.31 -6.29 -7.93
N ASP A 88 -8.30 -5.06 -8.45
CA ASP A 88 -9.51 -4.26 -8.65
C ASP A 88 -9.53 -3.53 -10.00
N ALA A 89 -8.95 -2.32 -10.08
CA ALA A 89 -8.96 -1.47 -11.27
C ALA A 89 -8.06 -1.99 -12.39
N ASN A 90 -6.99 -2.74 -12.08
CA ASN A 90 -6.21 -3.41 -13.11
C ASN A 90 -6.70 -4.83 -13.37
N PRO A 91 -6.76 -5.31 -14.62
CA PRO A 91 -6.90 -6.74 -14.87
C PRO A 91 -5.66 -7.47 -14.37
N GLN A 92 -5.85 -8.66 -13.79
CA GLN A 92 -4.78 -9.55 -13.31
C GLN A 92 -3.62 -9.70 -14.31
N SER A 93 -3.92 -9.78 -15.61
CA SER A 93 -2.90 -9.93 -16.66
C SER A 93 -1.89 -8.79 -16.74
N ARG A 94 -2.24 -7.57 -16.33
CA ARG A 94 -1.29 -6.44 -16.30
C ARG A 94 -0.22 -6.63 -15.24
N ILE A 95 -0.61 -7.05 -14.05
CA ILE A 95 0.31 -7.30 -12.93
C ILE A 95 1.20 -8.49 -13.23
N GLU A 96 0.63 -9.57 -13.79
CA GLU A 96 1.44 -10.69 -14.23
C GLU A 96 2.46 -10.29 -15.31
N ASN A 97 2.10 -9.40 -16.24
CA ASN A 97 3.05 -8.89 -17.24
C ASN A 97 4.15 -8.03 -16.60
N ALA A 98 3.82 -7.20 -15.60
CA ALA A 98 4.80 -6.43 -14.85
C ALA A 98 5.77 -7.35 -14.09
N LEU A 99 5.27 -8.39 -13.41
CA LEU A 99 6.10 -9.39 -12.74
C LEU A 99 7.02 -10.15 -13.71
N ARG A 100 6.52 -10.51 -14.89
CA ARG A 100 7.36 -11.13 -15.93
C ARG A 100 8.47 -10.19 -16.40
N ALA A 101 8.19 -8.89 -16.50
CA ALA A 101 9.19 -7.88 -16.85
C ALA A 101 10.28 -7.74 -15.77
N GLU A 102 9.93 -7.98 -14.50
CA GLU A 102 10.87 -8.10 -13.36
C GLU A 102 11.59 -9.45 -13.29
N GLY A 103 11.37 -10.35 -14.25
CA GLY A 103 12.05 -11.65 -14.33
C GLY A 103 11.39 -12.77 -13.51
N VAL A 104 10.18 -12.55 -12.96
CA VAL A 104 9.44 -13.59 -12.23
C VAL A 104 8.83 -14.59 -13.21
N ASP A 105 9.09 -15.88 -12.99
CA ASP A 105 8.33 -16.96 -13.64
C ASP A 105 6.94 -17.09 -12.98
N VAL A 106 6.01 -16.24 -13.42
CA VAL A 106 4.65 -16.18 -12.89
C VAL A 106 3.93 -17.52 -12.98
N ALA A 107 4.15 -18.29 -14.05
CA ALA A 107 3.46 -19.57 -14.23
C ALA A 107 3.95 -20.59 -13.19
N ALA A 108 5.27 -20.68 -12.99
CA ALA A 108 5.85 -21.56 -11.97
C ALA A 108 5.42 -21.13 -10.56
N LYS A 109 5.51 -19.83 -10.23
CA LYS A 109 5.13 -19.29 -8.91
C LYS A 109 3.67 -19.51 -8.57
N ARG A 110 2.76 -19.35 -9.54
CA ARG A 110 1.33 -19.68 -9.36
C ARG A 110 1.11 -21.18 -9.24
N GLY A 111 1.78 -22.00 -10.05
CA GLY A 111 1.68 -23.45 -10.00
C GLY A 111 2.14 -24.05 -8.67
N ALA A 112 3.12 -23.43 -8.01
CA ALA A 112 3.61 -23.80 -6.69
C ALA A 112 2.74 -23.28 -5.53
N GLY A 113 1.86 -22.30 -5.78
CA GLY A 113 1.09 -21.63 -4.74
C GLY A 113 1.82 -20.48 -4.04
N ASP A 114 3.01 -20.10 -4.53
CA ASP A 114 3.81 -18.97 -4.04
C ASP A 114 3.14 -17.64 -4.38
N LEU A 115 2.44 -17.56 -5.52
CA LEU A 115 1.76 -16.36 -6.01
C LEU A 115 0.27 -16.63 -6.25
N ALA A 116 -0.60 -15.80 -5.71
CA ALA A 116 -2.03 -15.82 -5.99
C ALA A 116 -2.56 -14.43 -6.34
N SER A 117 -3.68 -14.39 -7.06
CA SER A 117 -4.46 -13.18 -7.31
C SER A 117 -5.90 -13.44 -6.90
N ARG A 118 -6.50 -12.48 -6.19
CA ARG A 118 -7.90 -12.53 -5.73
C ARG A 118 -8.59 -11.21 -6.05
N GLY A 119 -9.91 -11.21 -6.21
CA GLY A 119 -10.64 -9.94 -6.33
C GLY A 119 -10.55 -9.16 -5.02
N ALA A 120 -10.23 -7.87 -5.07
CA ALA A 120 -10.19 -7.03 -3.88
C ALA A 120 -11.57 -7.00 -3.21
N SER A 121 -12.64 -6.83 -3.98
CA SER A 121 -14.01 -6.89 -3.47
C SER A 121 -14.39 -8.24 -2.88
N GLU A 122 -13.79 -9.35 -3.32
CA GLU A 122 -14.03 -10.67 -2.71
C GLU A 122 -13.39 -10.78 -1.33
N VAL A 123 -12.31 -10.03 -1.07
CA VAL A 123 -11.59 -10.05 0.21
C VAL A 123 -12.11 -8.96 1.16
N TYR A 124 -12.46 -7.80 0.62
CA TYR A 124 -12.91 -6.65 1.38
C TYR A 124 -14.43 -6.59 1.53
N LEU A 125 -15.22 -7.06 0.55
CA LEU A 125 -16.67 -6.82 0.48
C LEU A 125 -17.53 -8.10 0.47
N ASP A 126 -16.98 -9.28 0.76
CA ASP A 126 -17.65 -10.58 0.59
C ASP A 126 -19.09 -10.61 1.14
N GLU A 127 -19.28 -10.22 2.41
CA GLU A 127 -20.59 -10.11 3.08
C GLU A 127 -20.93 -8.66 3.47
N GLY A 128 -20.31 -7.69 2.77
CA GLY A 128 -20.19 -6.30 3.21
C GLY A 128 -18.85 -6.04 3.89
N PHE A 129 -18.41 -4.78 3.86
CA PHE A 129 -17.14 -4.40 4.46
C PHE A 129 -17.20 -4.55 5.99
N GLU A 130 -16.49 -5.53 6.55
CA GLU A 130 -16.37 -5.74 7.99
C GLU A 130 -14.89 -5.72 8.37
N ARG A 131 -14.52 -4.61 9.00
CA ARG A 131 -13.16 -4.25 9.39
C ARG A 131 -12.42 -5.37 10.10
N ASP A 132 -13.00 -5.92 11.16
CA ASP A 132 -12.33 -6.90 12.02
C ASP A 132 -12.22 -8.25 11.30
N GLY A 133 -13.21 -8.59 10.48
CA GLY A 133 -13.25 -9.76 9.61
C GLY A 133 -12.16 -9.73 8.55
N THR A 134 -11.95 -8.60 7.87
CA THR A 134 -10.85 -8.44 6.91
C THR A 134 -9.49 -8.60 7.60
N VAL A 135 -9.27 -7.98 8.76
CA VAL A 135 -8.03 -8.15 9.54
C VAL A 135 -7.83 -9.62 9.95
N ALA A 136 -8.89 -10.29 10.39
CA ALA A 136 -8.86 -11.70 10.77
C ALA A 136 -8.55 -12.62 9.58
N GLU A 137 -9.05 -12.33 8.38
CA GLU A 137 -8.74 -13.10 7.17
C GLU A 137 -7.27 -12.92 6.74
N LEU A 138 -6.73 -11.69 6.80
CA LEU A 138 -5.32 -11.44 6.53
C LEU A 138 -4.41 -12.16 7.54
N ARG A 139 -4.76 -12.12 8.83
CA ARG A 139 -4.06 -12.89 9.88
C ARG A 139 -4.11 -14.38 9.59
N SER A 140 -5.29 -14.91 9.31
CA SER A 140 -5.46 -16.33 8.98
C SER A 140 -4.66 -16.72 7.74
N GLY A 141 -4.58 -15.85 6.73
CA GLY A 141 -3.75 -16.02 5.55
C GLY A 141 -2.25 -16.10 5.88
N ALA A 142 -1.77 -15.22 6.75
CA ALA A 142 -0.38 -15.22 7.22
C ALA A 142 -0.04 -16.49 8.01
N GLU A 143 -0.90 -16.88 8.95
CA GLU A 143 -0.74 -18.09 9.76
C GLU A 143 -0.76 -19.37 8.90
N ARG A 144 -1.67 -19.45 7.92
CA ARG A 144 -1.70 -20.57 6.96
C ARG A 144 -0.42 -20.62 6.13
N SER A 145 0.08 -19.48 5.67
CA SER A 145 1.33 -19.41 4.89
C SER A 145 2.52 -19.89 5.72
N ALA A 146 2.62 -19.45 6.98
CA ALA A 146 3.65 -19.93 7.90
C ALA A 146 3.55 -21.45 8.16
N ALA A 147 2.33 -21.97 8.38
CA ALA A 147 2.10 -23.40 8.58
C ALA A 147 2.48 -24.26 7.36
N GLU A 148 2.45 -23.68 6.16
CA GLU A 148 2.83 -24.32 4.90
C GLU A 148 4.32 -24.15 4.56
N GLY A 149 5.10 -23.51 5.45
CA GLY A 149 6.56 -23.40 5.35
C GLY A 149 7.08 -22.13 4.68
N TYR A 150 6.22 -21.13 4.46
CA TYR A 150 6.64 -19.79 4.02
C TYR A 150 7.09 -18.95 5.23
N GLU A 151 7.93 -17.95 5.01
CA GLU A 151 8.34 -16.99 6.06
C GLU A 151 7.18 -16.08 6.51
N GLY A 152 6.12 -15.98 5.69
CA GLY A 152 4.93 -15.18 5.97
C GLY A 152 4.13 -14.91 4.71
N LEU A 153 3.25 -13.91 4.80
CA LEU A 153 2.37 -13.46 3.73
C LEU A 153 2.69 -12.02 3.31
N TRP A 154 2.92 -11.82 2.02
CA TRP A 154 3.02 -10.51 1.41
C TRP A 154 1.75 -10.22 0.62
N VAL A 155 1.13 -9.06 0.85
CA VAL A 155 -0.12 -8.67 0.20
C VAL A 155 0.05 -7.30 -0.45
N ALA A 156 -0.28 -7.18 -1.73
CA ALA A 156 -0.41 -5.89 -2.39
C ALA A 156 -1.85 -5.71 -2.85
N GLY A 157 -2.54 -4.69 -2.35
CA GLY A 157 -3.97 -4.50 -2.60
C GLY A 157 -4.31 -3.12 -3.13
N GLU A 158 -5.11 -3.09 -4.19
CA GLU A 158 -5.72 -1.85 -4.68
C GLU A 158 -6.86 -1.44 -3.74
N ASN A 159 -6.90 -0.17 -3.31
CA ASN A 159 -8.00 0.35 -2.48
C ASN A 159 -9.12 1.00 -3.30
N THR A 160 -9.09 0.89 -4.63
CA THR A 160 -10.07 1.52 -5.51
C THR A 160 -11.48 0.93 -5.42
N TRP A 161 -11.64 -0.24 -4.79
CA TRP A 161 -12.93 -0.86 -4.51
C TRP A 161 -13.79 0.02 -3.59
N ALA A 162 -13.16 0.87 -2.78
CA ALA A 162 -13.84 1.82 -1.90
C ALA A 162 -14.74 2.82 -2.63
N PHE A 163 -14.57 2.98 -3.95
CA PHE A 163 -15.39 3.87 -4.77
C PHE A 163 -16.61 3.20 -5.40
N ASP A 164 -16.71 1.88 -5.37
CA ASP A 164 -17.68 1.12 -6.16
C ASP A 164 -18.89 0.63 -5.33
N GLY A 165 -18.99 1.03 -4.05
CA GLY A 165 -20.04 0.61 -3.12
C GLY A 165 -20.57 1.72 -2.20
N GLU A 166 -21.32 1.31 -1.16
CA GLU A 166 -21.84 2.22 -0.11
C GLU A 166 -20.81 2.52 0.98
N THR A 167 -19.64 1.89 0.93
CA THR A 167 -18.56 2.06 1.90
C THR A 167 -17.96 3.46 1.78
N SER A 168 -18.01 4.20 2.88
CA SER A 168 -17.34 5.50 2.99
C SER A 168 -15.83 5.30 3.08
N PHE A 169 -15.06 6.28 2.61
CA PHE A 169 -13.61 6.25 2.78
C PHE A 169 -13.19 6.25 4.27
N ASP A 170 -14.03 6.77 5.15
CA ASP A 170 -13.80 6.72 6.60
C ASP A 170 -13.79 5.29 7.14
N GLU A 171 -14.63 4.41 6.60
CA GLU A 171 -14.61 2.98 6.94
C GLU A 171 -13.32 2.30 6.46
N VAL A 172 -12.80 2.70 5.29
CA VAL A 172 -11.49 2.21 4.80
C VAL A 172 -10.39 2.63 5.76
N VAL A 173 -10.36 3.90 6.17
CA VAL A 173 -9.34 4.41 7.11
C VAL A 173 -9.43 3.72 8.45
N ASP A 174 -10.64 3.47 8.93
CA ASP A 174 -10.92 2.70 10.14
C ASP A 174 -10.32 1.28 10.09
N PHE A 175 -10.36 0.64 8.92
CA PHE A 175 -9.65 -0.61 8.67
C PHE A 175 -8.14 -0.43 8.65
N GLU A 176 -7.61 0.57 7.95
CA GLU A 176 -6.16 0.79 7.90
C GLU A 176 -5.59 1.02 9.31
N VAL A 177 -6.31 1.74 10.18
CA VAL A 177 -5.94 1.95 11.60
C VAL A 177 -6.02 0.65 12.41
N ALA A 178 -7.03 -0.20 12.18
CA ALA A 178 -7.12 -1.48 12.88
C ALA A 178 -6.08 -2.49 12.38
N PHE A 179 -5.79 -2.49 11.09
CA PHE A 179 -4.76 -3.32 10.49
C PHE A 179 -3.37 -2.88 10.95
N ASP A 180 -3.05 -1.59 10.97
CA ASP A 180 -1.79 -1.04 11.50
C ASP A 180 -1.56 -1.45 12.97
N ALA A 181 -2.63 -1.47 13.77
CA ALA A 181 -2.54 -1.93 15.16
C ALA A 181 -2.31 -3.45 15.30
N ALA A 182 -2.79 -4.25 14.36
CA ALA A 182 -2.81 -5.71 14.47
C ALA A 182 -1.66 -6.39 13.72
N CYS A 183 -1.18 -5.79 12.63
CA CYS A 183 -0.16 -6.39 11.75
C CYS A 183 1.19 -6.70 12.42
N PRO A 184 1.62 -6.06 13.54
CA PRO A 184 2.81 -6.49 14.26
C PRO A 184 2.69 -7.88 14.90
N ASP A 185 1.47 -8.38 15.12
CA ASP A 185 1.23 -9.65 15.83
C ASP A 185 1.33 -10.90 14.94
N PHE A 186 1.48 -10.74 13.62
CA PHE A 186 1.54 -11.86 12.67
C PHE A 186 2.44 -11.57 11.47
N ALA A 187 2.92 -12.63 10.81
CA ALA A 187 3.91 -12.54 9.74
C ALA A 187 3.30 -12.06 8.41
N VAL A 188 2.85 -10.80 8.36
CA VAL A 188 2.31 -10.15 7.15
C VAL A 188 3.20 -8.98 6.71
N THR A 189 3.21 -8.66 5.43
CA THR A 189 3.73 -7.38 4.92
C THR A 189 2.80 -6.91 3.83
N ALA A 190 2.14 -5.77 4.05
CA ALA A 190 1.09 -5.26 3.19
C ALA A 190 1.51 -3.98 2.48
N LEU A 191 1.14 -3.85 1.21
CA LEU A 191 1.25 -2.64 0.41
C LEU A 191 -0.15 -2.19 -0.04
N CYS A 192 -0.70 -1.21 0.67
CA CYS A 192 -1.99 -0.60 0.39
C CYS A 192 -1.84 0.47 -0.71
N GLN A 193 -2.60 0.37 -1.80
CA GLN A 193 -2.38 1.20 -2.99
C GLN A 193 -3.47 2.25 -3.19
N TYR A 194 -3.06 3.51 -3.30
CA TYR A 194 -3.90 4.69 -3.41
C TYR A 194 -3.67 5.43 -4.74
N ASP A 195 -4.68 5.40 -5.62
CA ASP A 195 -4.69 6.15 -6.89
C ASP A 195 -4.97 7.64 -6.63
N LEU A 196 -3.95 8.49 -6.66
CA LEU A 196 -4.06 9.93 -6.43
C LEU A 196 -4.89 10.66 -7.51
N ARG A 197 -5.28 9.99 -8.59
CA ARG A 197 -6.23 10.51 -9.58
C ARG A 197 -7.70 10.25 -9.20
N ARG A 198 -7.95 9.36 -8.22
CA ARG A 198 -9.29 8.97 -7.74
C ARG A 198 -9.53 9.41 -6.29
N PHE A 199 -8.54 9.24 -5.41
CA PHE A 199 -8.62 9.71 -4.02
C PHE A 199 -8.45 11.21 -3.97
N ASP A 200 -9.38 11.89 -3.30
CA ASP A 200 -9.26 13.33 -3.06
C ASP A 200 -8.21 13.63 -1.98
N GLU A 201 -7.94 14.93 -1.77
CA GLU A 201 -6.93 15.40 -0.82
C GLU A 201 -7.21 14.97 0.62
N ALA A 202 -8.48 14.98 1.03
CA ALA A 202 -8.87 14.59 2.38
C ALA A 202 -8.64 13.09 2.60
N ALA A 203 -8.98 12.28 1.60
CA ALA A 203 -8.78 10.84 1.64
C ALA A 203 -7.29 10.47 1.65
N ALA A 204 -6.50 11.06 0.75
CA ALA A 204 -5.06 10.84 0.71
C ALA A 204 -4.39 11.26 2.03
N ALA A 205 -4.79 12.41 2.61
CA ALA A 205 -4.27 12.88 3.89
C ALA A 205 -4.57 11.90 5.03
N LYS A 206 -5.78 11.32 5.10
CA LYS A 206 -6.10 10.31 6.13
C LYS A 206 -5.28 9.03 5.96
N ALA A 207 -5.13 8.52 4.74
CA ALA A 207 -4.29 7.35 4.46
C ALA A 207 -2.81 7.60 4.81
N LEU A 208 -2.31 8.82 4.58
CA LEU A 208 -0.97 9.25 5.00
C LEU A 208 -0.80 9.18 6.53
N ARG A 209 -1.85 9.20 7.34
CA ARG A 209 -1.69 9.13 8.80
C ARG A 209 -1.59 7.71 9.34
N THR A 210 -1.92 6.69 8.54
CA THR A 210 -2.06 5.30 8.99
C THR A 210 -0.90 4.38 8.60
N HIS A 211 0.10 4.88 7.86
CA HIS A 211 1.24 4.07 7.40
C HIS A 211 2.57 4.73 7.78
N GLN A 212 3.44 3.99 8.49
CA GLN A 212 4.76 4.48 8.92
C GLN A 212 5.72 4.67 7.74
N GLN A 213 5.66 3.77 6.76
CA GLN A 213 6.43 3.86 5.53
C GLN A 213 5.51 3.98 4.32
N ILE A 214 5.93 4.80 3.36
CA ILE A 214 5.20 4.96 2.11
C ILE A 214 6.13 4.91 0.91
N VAL A 215 5.57 4.54 -0.23
CA VAL A 215 6.21 4.63 -1.54
C VAL A 215 5.53 5.73 -2.35
N TYR A 216 6.32 6.70 -2.80
CA TYR A 216 5.88 7.76 -3.70
C TYR A 216 6.94 8.01 -4.77
N ASP A 217 6.51 8.19 -6.03
CA ASP A 217 7.37 8.27 -7.22
C ASP A 217 8.56 7.29 -7.19
N ARG A 218 8.26 6.01 -6.89
CA ARG A 218 9.25 4.92 -6.83
C ARG A 218 10.37 5.15 -5.82
N THR A 219 10.03 5.70 -4.67
CA THR A 219 10.95 5.90 -3.54
C THR A 219 10.31 5.43 -2.27
N LEU A 220 10.98 4.56 -1.52
CA LEU A 220 10.59 4.25 -0.15
C LEU A 220 10.94 5.42 0.77
N CYS A 221 9.99 5.84 1.59
CA CYS A 221 10.10 6.99 2.47
C CYS A 221 9.55 6.67 3.86
N GLU A 222 10.27 7.13 4.89
CA GLU A 222 9.70 7.29 6.23
C GLU A 222 8.63 8.39 6.18
N ASN A 223 7.49 8.15 6.80
CA ASN A 223 6.36 9.06 6.74
C ASN A 223 6.28 9.94 7.99
N PRO A 224 6.60 11.24 7.89
CA PRO A 224 6.57 12.15 9.04
C PRO A 224 5.16 12.49 9.52
N PHE A 225 4.12 12.08 8.79
CA PHE A 225 2.72 12.35 9.11
C PHE A 225 2.00 11.16 9.75
N HIS A 226 2.68 10.01 9.88
CA HIS A 226 2.13 8.86 10.59
C HIS A 226 1.80 9.24 12.04
N VAL A 227 0.67 8.74 12.52
CA VAL A 227 0.31 8.76 13.94
C VAL A 227 -0.04 7.34 14.37
N SER A 228 0.26 7.01 15.62
CA SER A 228 -0.06 5.69 16.14
C SER A 228 -1.57 5.40 16.11
N PRO A 229 -2.00 4.14 16.00
CA PRO A 229 -3.43 3.79 16.06
C PRO A 229 -4.14 4.25 17.34
N GLU A 230 -3.43 4.35 18.48
CA GLU A 230 -3.97 4.86 19.74
C GLU A 230 -4.24 6.38 19.66
N GLU A 231 -3.29 7.13 19.09
CA GLU A 231 -3.41 8.58 18.89
C GLU A 231 -4.51 8.91 17.89
N TYR A 232 -4.55 8.20 16.76
CA TYR A 232 -5.59 8.39 15.74
C TYR A 232 -7.01 8.29 16.33
N ARG A 233 -7.27 7.22 17.10
CA ARG A 233 -8.57 6.99 17.76
C ARG A 233 -8.90 8.04 18.81
N SER A 234 -7.89 8.57 19.50
CA SER A 234 -8.07 9.59 20.54
C SER A 234 -8.47 10.94 19.94
N GLU A 235 -7.94 11.29 18.78
CA GLU A 235 -8.26 12.53 18.08
C GLU A 235 -9.66 12.51 17.45
N GLU A 236 -10.03 11.42 16.78
CA GLU A 236 -11.38 11.23 16.21
C GLU A 236 -12.44 11.08 17.32
N GLY A 237 -12.05 10.60 18.51
CA GLY A 237 -12.88 10.51 19.70
C GLY A 237 -12.97 11.79 20.55
N GLY A 238 -12.40 12.91 20.10
CA GLY A 238 -12.38 14.19 20.82
C GLY A 238 -13.79 14.76 21.10
N PRO A 239 -13.95 15.61 22.15
CA PRO A 239 -15.27 15.99 22.67
C PRO A 239 -16.13 16.66 21.60
N THR A 240 -17.36 16.18 21.44
CA THR A 240 -18.39 16.85 20.62
C THR A 240 -18.56 18.29 21.13
N PRO A 241 -18.42 19.32 20.28
CA PRO A 241 -18.66 20.68 20.73
C PRO A 241 -20.16 20.88 20.96
N GLY A 242 -20.55 21.00 22.23
CA GLY A 242 -21.81 21.63 22.63
C GLY A 242 -22.90 20.71 23.19
N SER A 243 -22.75 20.32 24.45
CA SER A 243 -23.88 20.29 25.38
C SER A 243 -23.61 21.32 26.47
N CYS A 244 -24.19 22.50 26.29
CA CYS A 244 -24.51 23.48 27.32
C CYS A 244 -25.94 23.95 27.05
#